data_AF-X0UAF3-F1
#
_entry.id   AF-X0UAF3-F1
#
_cell.length_a   1.000
_cell.length_b   1.000
_cell.length_c   1.000
_cell.angle_alpha   90.00
_cell.angle_beta   90.00
_cell.angle_gamma   90.00
#
_symmetry.space_group_name_H-M   'P 1'
#
loop_
_entity.id
_entity.type
_entity.pdbx_description
1 polymer ?
#
loop_
_entity_poly.entity_id
_entity_poly.type
_entity_poly.pdbx_seq_one_letter_code
_entity_poly.pdbx_strand_id
1 'polypeptide(L)' 'DLDEILSLADRIAVIYDGEIMGVVKRNEVSVEELGLLMGGAHRHNTSKI' A
#
# COMPACT_ATOMS: atom_id res chain seq x y z
N ASP A 1 14.54 -4.58 -5.35
CA ASP A 1 14.35 -3.96 -4.02
C ASP A 1 12.99 -3.32 -3.88
N LEU A 2 12.48 -3.16 -2.64
CA LEU A 2 11.24 -2.40 -2.44
C LEU A 2 11.41 -0.95 -2.94
N ASP A 3 12.58 -0.36 -2.68
CA ASP A 3 12.94 0.98 -3.16
C ASP A 3 12.91 1.10 -4.69
N GLU A 4 13.28 0.04 -5.41
CA GLU A 4 13.24 -0.01 -6.87
C GLU A 4 11.80 -0.02 -7.39
N ILE A 5 10.94 -0.89 -6.84
CA ILE A 5 9.49 -0.93 -7.17
C ILE A 5 8.86 0.43 -6.91
N LEU A 6 9.20 1.01 -5.76
CA LEU A 6 8.75 2.31 -5.33
C LEU A 6 9.25 3.45 -6.24
N SER A 7 10.43 3.31 -6.86
CA SER A 7 10.93 4.31 -7.82
C SER A 7 10.29 4.22 -9.20
N LEU A 8 9.75 3.06 -9.57
CA LEU A 8 9.20 2.79 -10.90
C LEU A 8 7.67 2.92 -10.95
N ALA A 9 6.98 2.69 -9.82
CA ALA A 9 5.53 2.63 -9.78
C ALA A 9 4.88 3.99 -9.47
N ASP A 10 3.87 4.35 -10.26
CA ASP A 10 2.96 5.45 -9.91
C ASP A 10 1.99 5.06 -8.79
N ARG A 11 1.53 3.81 -8.82
CA ARG A 11 0.54 3.23 -7.90
C ARG A 11 0.89 1.80 -7.55
N ILE A 12 0.56 1.42 -6.32
CA ILE A 12 0.90 0.12 -5.76
C ILE A 12 -0.38 -0.46 -5.15
N ALA A 13 -0.78 -1.64 -5.62
CA ALA A 13 -1.83 -2.43 -5.00
C ALA A 13 -1.16 -3.52 -4.16
N VAL A 14 -1.55 -3.64 -2.90
CA VAL A 14 -1.03 -4.68 -1.99
C VAL A 14 -2.06 -5.78 -1.85
N ILE A 15 -1.63 -7.02 -2.05
CA ILE A 15 -2.46 -8.22 -1.90
C ILE A 15 -1.91 -9.06 -0.76
N TYR A 16 -2.80 -9.51 0.13
CA TYR A 16 -2.51 -10.45 1.19
C TYR A 16 -3.68 -11.44 1.30
N ASP A 17 -3.38 -12.73 1.43
CA ASP A 17 -4.36 -13.82 1.54
C ASP A 17 -5.48 -13.80 0.47
N GLY A 18 -5.11 -13.45 -0.78
CA GLY A 18 -6.05 -13.37 -1.90
C GLY A 18 -6.94 -12.12 -1.93
N GLU A 19 -6.77 -11.21 -0.98
CA GLU A 19 -7.53 -9.96 -0.89
C GLU A 19 -6.67 -8.71 -1.14
N ILE A 20 -7.29 -7.65 -1.67
CA ILE A 20 -6.62 -6.36 -1.85
C ILE A 20 -6.68 -5.58 -0.54
N MET A 21 -5.53 -5.35 0.07
CA MET A 21 -5.38 -4.63 1.34
C MET A 21 -5.48 -3.11 1.18
N GLY A 22 -5.11 -2.63 0.00
CA GLY A 22 -5.23 -1.23 -0.40
C GLY A 22 -4.52 -0.93 -1.72
N VAL A 23 -4.93 0.19 -2.35
CA VAL A 23 -4.24 0.78 -3.50
C VAL A 23 -3.75 2.16 -3.11
N VAL A 24 -2.45 2.37 -3.17
CA VAL A 24 -1.79 3.60 -2.75
C VAL A 24 -1.03 4.23 -3.90
N LYS A 25 -0.88 5.56 -3.89
CA LYS A 25 0.09 6.22 -4.76
C LYS A 25 1.45 6.19 -4.07
N ARG A 26 2.51 6.11 -4.87
CA ARG A 26 3.89 6.08 -4.35
C ARG A 26 4.19 7.24 -3.39
N ASN A 27 3.70 8.44 -3.70
CA ASN A 27 3.94 9.65 -2.91
C ASN A 27 3.01 9.80 -1.69
N GLU A 28 2.08 8.87 -1.47
CA GLU A 28 1.07 8.93 -0.41
C GLU A 28 1.21 7.75 0.59
N VAL A 29 2.32 7.00 0.53
CA VAL A 29 2.57 5.82 1.37
C VAL A 29 4.02 5.79 1.85
N SER A 30 4.21 5.51 3.15
CA SER A 30 5.54 5.24 3.71
C SER A 30 5.91 3.76 3.58
N VAL A 31 7.18 3.44 3.78
CA VAL A 31 7.64 2.04 3.76
C VAL A 31 6.99 1.25 4.89
N GLU A 32 6.83 1.86 6.06
CA GLU A 32 6.18 1.26 7.22
C GLU A 32 4.70 0.97 6.93
N GLU A 33 3.98 1.92 6.34
CA GLU A 33 2.58 1.73 5.99
C GLU A 33 2.41 0.64 4.93
N LEU A 34 3.28 0.61 3.93
CA LEU A 34 3.28 -0.45 2.93
C LEU A 34 3.58 -1.81 3.56
N GLY A 35 4.51 -1.88 4.51
CA GLY A 35 4.79 -3.08 5.31
C GLY A 35 3.60 -3.56 6.13
N LEU A 36 2.80 -2.64 6.69
CA LEU A 36 1.55 -2.98 7.38
C LEU A 36 0.54 -3.60 6.43
N LEU A 37 0.34 -3.01 5.24
CA LEU A 37 -0.55 -3.59 4.22
C LEU A 37 -0.06 -4.98 3.78
N MET A 38 1.26 -5.15 3.61
CA MET A 38 1.87 -6.43 3.25
C MET A 38 1.72 -7.48 4.37
N GLY A 39 1.52 -7.04 5.61
CA GLY A 39 1.19 -7.87 6.77
C GLY A 39 -0.30 -8.12 6.97
N GLY A 40 -1.16 -7.72 6.03
CA GLY A 40 -2.60 -7.94 6.09
C GLY A 40 -3.41 -6.83 6.78
N ALA A 41 -2.81 -5.68 7.07
CA ALA A 41 -3.58 -4.53 7.55
C ALA A 41 -4.43 -3.94 6.41
N HIS A 42 -5.71 -3.70 6.65
CA HIS A 42 -6.54 -2.97 5.69
C HIS A 42 -6.34 -1.46 5.84
N ARG A 43 -6.14 -0.78 4.71
CA ARG A 43 -6.19 0.68 4.68
C ARG A 43 -7.63 1.13 4.89
N HIS A 44 -7.97 1.54 6.11
CA HIS A 44 -9.26 2.20 6.38
C HIS A 44 -9.24 3.57 5.73
N ASN A 45 -9.84 3.69 4.54
CA ASN A 45 -10.11 4.99 3.93
C ASN A 45 -11.23 5.65 4.73
N THR A 46 -10.87 6.32 5.83
CA THR A 46 -11.79 7.20 6.55
C THR A 46 -12.04 8.43 5.69
N SER A 47 -12.92 8.28 4.71
CA SER A 47 -13.68 9.40 4.17
C SER A 47 -14.51 9.94 5.33
N LYS A 48 -13.94 10.90 6.08
CA LYS A 48 -14.72 11.80 6.92
C LYS A 48 -15.73 12.49 6.01
N ILE A 49 -17.00 12.15 6.21
CA ILE A 49 -18.18 12.85 5.69
C ILE A 49 -18.21 14.26 6.29
#